data_AF-A0A7S2PRB9-F1
#
_entry.id   AF-A0A7S2PRB9-F1
#
_cell.length_a   1.000
_cell.length_b   1.000
_cell.length_c   1.000
_cell.angle_alpha   90.00
_cell.angle_beta   90.00
_cell.angle_gamma   90.00
#
_symmetry.space_group_name_H-M   'P 1'
#
loop_
_entity.id
_entity.type
_entity.pdbx_description
1 polymer ?
#
loop_
_entity_poly.entity_id
_entity_poly.type
_entity_poly.pdbx_seq_one_letter_code
_entity_poly.pdbx_strand_id
1 'polypeptide(L)'
;MSLHQLNPQVLSNMLLANAKVRNHSPQFFNKVANYMMRLDNLSKYTPQNLANILWAYAKIGHPSPQLFNKVANHIVVHDNLNTYKPQELANILWAYAKVGHPSPQL
;
A
#
# COMPACT_ATOMS: atom_id res chain seq x y z
N MET A 1 14.04 -0.57 -15.43
CA MET A 1 14.05 -1.50 -14.28
C MET A 1 12.70 -2.20 -14.21
N SER A 2 12.68 -3.53 -14.11
CA SER A 2 11.45 -4.31 -14.02
C SER A 2 10.99 -4.42 -12.57
N LEU A 3 9.74 -4.09 -12.27
CA LEU A 3 9.19 -4.17 -10.90
C LEU A 3 9.15 -5.61 -10.37
N HIS A 4 9.14 -6.60 -11.26
CA HIS A 4 9.13 -8.03 -10.91
C HIS A 4 10.42 -8.50 -10.22
N GLN A 5 11.52 -7.75 -10.34
CA GLN A 5 12.80 -8.07 -9.71
C GLN A 5 12.93 -7.49 -8.29
N LEU A 6 12.01 -6.61 -7.89
CA LEU A 6 12.04 -5.96 -6.59
C LEU A 6 11.28 -6.81 -5.57
N ASN A 7 11.90 -7.07 -4.42
CA ASN A 7 11.16 -7.66 -3.31
C ASN A 7 10.19 -6.61 -2.69
N PRO A 8 9.14 -7.05 -1.97
CA PRO A 8 8.15 -6.16 -1.35
C PRO A 8 8.75 -5.08 -0.43
N GLN A 9 9.83 -5.41 0.29
CA GLN A 9 10.50 -4.46 1.16
C GLN A 9 11.11 -3.30 0.36
N VAL A 10 11.89 -3.60 -0.69
CA VAL A 10 12.51 -2.60 -1.56
C VAL A 10 11.44 -1.74 -2.22
N LEU A 11 10.36 -2.35 -2.73
CA LEU A 11 9.25 -1.64 -3.36
C LEU A 11 8.58 -0.65 -2.39
N SER A 12 8.25 -1.10 -1.17
CA SER A 12 7.63 -0.24 -0.16
C SER A 12 8.55 0.89 0.30
N ASN A 13 9.85 0.63 0.44
CA ASN A 13 10.85 1.64 0.81
C ASN A 13 11.01 2.70 -0.29
N MET A 14 10.99 2.31 -1.56
CA MET A 14 11.07 3.24 -2.69
C MET A 14 9.86 4.18 -2.73
N LEU A 15 8.65 3.65 -2.54
CA LEU A 15 7.43 4.47 -2.44
C LEU A 15 7.51 5.44 -1.25
N LEU A 16 7.93 4.93 -0.09
CA LEU A 16 8.08 5.74 1.11
C LEU A 16 9.10 6.88 0.92
N ALA A 17 10.25 6.60 0.31
CA ALA A 17 11.26 7.60 0.01
C ALA A 17 10.71 8.69 -0.90
N ASN A 18 10.05 8.32 -2.01
CA ASN A 18 9.42 9.27 -2.93
C ASN A 18 8.36 10.14 -2.24
N ALA A 19 7.53 9.54 -1.39
CA ALA A 19 6.52 10.26 -0.63
C ALA A 19 7.13 11.23 0.40
N LYS A 20 8.22 10.85 1.08
CA LYS A 20 8.91 11.70 2.06
C LYS A 20 9.56 12.93 1.42
N VAL A 21 10.20 12.77 0.27
CA VAL A 21 10.85 13.87 -0.45
C VAL A 21 9.87 14.67 -1.32
N ARG A 22 8.56 14.35 -1.26
CA ARG A 22 7.49 14.94 -2.09
C ARG A 22 7.79 14.88 -3.59
N ASN A 23 8.51 13.84 -4.02
CA ASN A 23 8.73 13.61 -5.44
C ASN A 23 7.43 13.05 -6.05
N HIS A 24 6.65 13.92 -6.66
CA HIS A 24 5.46 13.53 -7.40
C HIS A 24 5.88 12.89 -8.72
N SER A 25 6.03 11.57 -8.71
CA SER A 25 6.14 10.76 -9.93
C SER A 25 4.89 9.89 -10.10
N PRO A 26 3.75 10.45 -10.60
CA PRO A 26 2.53 9.69 -10.81
C PRO A 26 2.75 8.45 -11.67
N GLN A 27 3.66 8.51 -12.65
CA GLN A 27 4.00 7.36 -13.49
C GLN A 27 4.60 6.20 -12.70
N PHE A 28 5.46 6.47 -11.72
CA PHE A 28 6.02 5.44 -10.85
C PHE A 28 4.94 4.79 -10.01
N PHE A 29 4.10 5.60 -9.34
CA PHE A 29 2.99 5.10 -8.53
C PHE A 29 1.99 4.29 -9.38
N ASN A 30 1.61 4.77 -10.56
CA ASN A 30 0.75 4.01 -11.48
C ASN A 30 1.35 2.65 -11.87
N LYS A 31 2.66 2.59 -12.16
CA LYS A 31 3.34 1.32 -12.46
C LYS A 31 3.31 0.36 -11.28
N VAL A 32 3.52 0.86 -10.05
CA VAL A 32 3.47 0.03 -8.84
C VAL A 32 2.05 -0.47 -8.58
N ALA A 33 1.03 0.38 -8.68
CA ALA A 33 -0.36 -0.03 -8.53
C ALA A 33 -0.74 -1.11 -9.53
N ASN A 34 -0.43 -0.90 -10.82
CA ASN A 34 -0.70 -1.87 -11.87
C ASN A 34 0.03 -3.21 -11.64
N TYR A 35 1.27 -3.17 -11.16
CA TYR A 35 2.02 -4.37 -10.80
C TYR A 35 1.35 -5.13 -9.65
N MET A 36 1.03 -4.44 -8.55
CA MET A 36 0.39 -5.06 -7.38
C MET A 36 -1.00 -5.60 -7.70
N MET A 37 -1.77 -4.93 -8.56
CA MET A 37 -3.10 -5.39 -8.97
C MET A 37 -3.04 -6.73 -9.71
N ARG A 38 -1.97 -6.98 -10.47
CA ARG A 38 -1.73 -8.24 -11.21
C ARG A 38 -1.24 -9.41 -10.35
N LEU A 39 -0.90 -9.18 -9.08
CA LEU A 39 -0.52 -10.26 -8.18
C LEU A 39 -1.75 -11.04 -7.75
N ASP A 40 -1.68 -12.37 -7.73
CA ASP A 40 -2.79 -13.21 -7.27
C ASP A 40 -3.14 -12.93 -5.80
N ASN A 41 -2.12 -12.72 -4.97
CA ASN A 41 -2.26 -12.33 -3.57
C ASN A 41 -1.06 -11.50 -3.10
N LEU A 42 -1.16 -10.97 -1.88
CA LEU A 42 -0.13 -10.14 -1.25
C LEU A 42 0.62 -10.86 -0.12
N SER A 43 0.60 -12.19 -0.07
CA SER A 43 1.24 -12.99 1.01
C SER A 43 2.73 -12.72 1.20
N LYS A 44 3.43 -12.24 0.17
CA LYS A 44 4.85 -11.86 0.25
C LYS A 44 5.09 -10.49 0.91
N TYR A 45 4.05 -9.69 1.08
CA TYR A 45 4.13 -8.36 1.67
C TYR A 45 3.91 -8.46 3.18
N THR A 46 4.84 -7.89 3.95
CA THR A 46 4.65 -7.78 5.39
C THR A 46 3.58 -6.72 5.71
N PRO A 47 2.95 -6.78 6.90
CA PRO A 47 2.12 -5.71 7.44
C PRO A 47 2.72 -4.31 7.27
N GLN A 48 4.01 -4.17 7.57
CA GLN A 48 4.77 -2.93 7.40
C GLN A 48 4.84 -2.48 5.92
N ASN A 49 5.07 -3.42 4.98
CA ASN A 49 5.13 -3.07 3.56
C ASN A 49 3.78 -2.51 3.09
N LEU A 50 2.68 -3.17 3.45
CA LEU A 50 1.32 -2.76 3.06
C LEU A 50 0.95 -1.40 3.66
N ALA A 51 1.25 -1.19 4.94
CA ALA A 51 1.03 0.10 5.60
C ALA A 51 1.84 1.23 4.93
N ASN A 52 3.12 1.00 4.63
CA ASN A 52 3.98 1.99 3.96
C ASN A 52 3.49 2.33 2.55
N ILE A 53 3.01 1.33 1.80
CA ILE A 53 2.45 1.52 0.47
C ILE A 53 1.21 2.41 0.55
N LEU A 54 0.20 2.05 1.34
CA LEU A 54 -1.04 2.85 1.44
C LEU A 54 -0.75 4.28 1.93
N TRP A 55 0.13 4.41 2.94
CA TRP A 55 0.56 5.71 3.44
C TRP A 55 1.21 6.57 2.34
N ALA A 56 2.10 5.99 1.53
CA ALA A 56 2.77 6.72 0.46
C ALA A 56 1.77 7.25 -0.58
N TYR A 57 0.82 6.42 -1.03
CA TYR A 57 -0.23 6.84 -1.98
C TYR A 57 -1.12 7.95 -1.42
N ALA A 58 -1.55 7.81 -0.16
CA ALA A 58 -2.33 8.83 0.52
C ALA A 58 -1.54 10.14 0.70
N LYS A 59 -0.26 10.04 1.07
CA LYS A 59 0.60 11.20 1.36
C LYS A 59 0.84 12.07 0.15
N ILE A 60 1.07 11.47 -1.03
CA ILE A 60 1.31 12.22 -2.27
C ILE A 60 0.03 12.67 -2.98
N GLY A 61 -1.14 12.38 -2.40
CA GLY A 61 -2.43 12.74 -2.99
C GLY A 61 -2.72 12.00 -4.30
N HIS A 62 -2.20 10.78 -4.46
CA HIS A 62 -2.40 9.95 -5.64
C HIS A 62 -3.08 8.63 -5.24
N PRO A 63 -4.33 8.67 -4.73
CA PRO A 63 -5.02 7.46 -4.29
C PRO A 63 -5.25 6.50 -5.45
N SER A 64 -5.14 5.20 -5.16
CA SER A 64 -5.55 4.13 -6.07
C SER A 64 -6.61 3.29 -5.37
N PRO A 65 -7.92 3.58 -5.57
CA PRO A 65 -9.00 2.89 -4.85
C PRO A 65 -8.94 1.36 -4.99
N GLN A 66 -8.58 0.87 -6.18
CA GLN A 66 -8.40 -0.55 -6.44
C GLN A 66 -7.27 -1.17 -5.59
N LEU A 67 -6.15 -0.47 -5.43
CA LEU A 67 -5.04 -0.92 -4.58
C LEU A 67 -5.45 -0.97 -3.10
N PHE A 68 -6.15 0.07 -2.63
CA PHE A 68 -6.67 0.10 -1.26
C PHE A 68 -7.59 -1.10 -1.01
N ASN A 69 -8.60 -1.31 -1.86
CA ASN A 69 -9.50 -2.46 -1.79
C ASN A 69 -8.75 -3.80 -1.83
N LYS A 70 -7.72 -3.94 -2.67
CA LYS A 70 -6.92 -5.17 -2.73
C LYS A 70 -6.19 -5.44 -1.40
N VAL A 71 -5.66 -4.40 -0.75
CA VAL A 71 -5.02 -4.52 0.57
C VAL A 71 -6.05 -4.83 1.65
N ALA A 72 -7.21 -4.17 1.68
CA ALA A 72 -8.29 -4.50 2.61
C ALA A 72 -8.72 -5.96 2.49
N ASN A 73 -9.02 -6.40 1.27
CA ASN A 73 -9.43 -7.78 1.00
C ASN A 73 -8.35 -8.77 1.43
N HIS A 74 -7.07 -8.46 1.23
CA HIS A 74 -5.99 -9.32 1.69
C HIS A 74 -6.00 -9.49 3.22
N ILE A 75 -6.16 -8.39 3.97
CA ILE A 75 -6.21 -8.42 5.43
C ILE A 75 -7.40 -9.25 5.93
N VAL A 76 -8.59 -8.99 5.38
CA VAL A 76 -9.84 -9.64 5.80
C VAL A 76 -9.84 -11.13 5.47
N VAL A 77 -9.47 -11.51 4.24
CA VAL A 77 -9.49 -12.92 3.80
C VAL A 77 -8.52 -13.79 4.61
N HIS A 78 -7.42 -13.21 5.09
CA HIS A 78 -6.41 -13.96 5.85
C HIS A 78 -6.61 -13.85 7.37
N ASP A 79 -7.64 -13.11 7.83
CA ASP A 79 -7.94 -12.85 9.25
C ASP A 79 -6.68 -12.54 10.08
N ASN A 80 -5.79 -11.72 9.52
CA ASN A 80 -4.43 -11.54 10.04
C ASN A 80 -4.21 -10.19 10.70
N LEU A 81 -5.28 -9.50 11.13
CA LEU A 81 -5.20 -8.22 11.83
C LEU A 81 -4.28 -8.28 13.06
N ASN A 82 -4.24 -9.42 13.76
CA ASN A 82 -3.36 -9.67 14.89
C ASN A 82 -1.86 -9.72 14.55
N THR A 83 -1.50 -9.84 13.27
CA THR A 83 -0.10 -9.80 12.80
C THR A 83 0.42 -8.37 12.61
N TYR A 84 -0.47 -7.38 12.59
CA TYR A 84 -0.11 -5.98 12.42
C TYR A 84 0.25 -5.36 13.76
N LYS A 85 1.34 -4.60 13.76
CA LYS A 85 1.67 -3.72 14.88
C LYS A 85 0.70 -2.55 14.92
N PRO A 86 0.45 -1.94 16.10
CA PRO A 86 -0.44 -0.79 16.22
C PRO A 86 -0.12 0.37 15.26
N GLN A 87 1.17 0.62 15.02
CA GLN A 87 1.60 1.67 14.09
C GLN A 87 1.19 1.38 12.63
N GLU A 88 1.21 0.11 12.22
CA GLU A 88 0.87 -0.28 10.86
C GLU A 88 -0.63 -0.13 10.61
N LEU A 89 -1.45 -0.57 11.57
CA LEU A 89 -2.90 -0.34 11.55
C LEU A 89 -3.23 1.16 11.56
N ALA A 90 -2.58 1.94 12.42
CA ALA A 90 -2.78 3.39 12.47
C ALA A 90 -2.44 4.06 11.13
N ASN A 91 -1.35 3.66 10.47
CA ASN A 91 -0.97 4.18 9.16
C ASN A 91 -1.97 3.79 8.06
N ILE A 92 -2.49 2.57 8.09
CA ILE A 92 -3.52 2.10 7.15
C ILE A 92 -4.79 2.91 7.32
N LEU A 93 -5.32 3.01 8.55
CA LEU A 93 -6.53 3.77 8.85
C LEU A 93 -6.37 5.25 8.50
N TRP A 94 -5.23 5.85 8.84
CA TRP A 94 -4.92 7.23 8.44
C TRP A 94 -4.92 7.40 6.92
N ALA A 95 -4.35 6.44 6.18
CA ALA A 95 -4.34 6.50 4.72
C ALA A 95 -5.75 6.47 4.13
N TYR A 96 -6.62 5.57 4.60
CA TYR A 96 -8.03 5.50 4.19
C TYR A 96 -8.77 6.81 4.47
N ALA A 97 -8.67 7.31 5.70
CA ALA A 97 -9.30 8.57 6.11
C ALA A 97 -8.78 9.75 5.27
N LYS A 98 -7.47 9.81 5.00
CA LYS A 98 -6.84 10.91 4.25
C LYS A 98 -7.33 11.00 2.81
N VAL A 99 -7.62 9.86 2.17
CA VAL A 99 -8.08 9.81 0.77
C VAL A 99 -9.61 9.80 0.65
N GLY A 100 -10.34 9.87 1.77
CA GLY A 100 -11.80 9.82 1.80
C GLY A 100 -12.37 8.49 1.28
N HIS A 101 -11.59 7.41 1.35
CA HIS A 101 -12.03 6.10 0.89
C HIS A 101 -12.58 5.33 2.10
N PRO A 102 -13.91 5.10 2.18
CA PRO A 102 -14.44 4.18 3.17
C PRO A 102 -13.91 2.78 2.84
N SER A 103 -13.37 2.08 3.84
CA SER A 103 -13.09 0.65 3.72
C SER A 103 -14.25 -0.08 4.41
N PRO A 104 -15.29 -0.51 3.69
CA PRO A 104 -16.44 -1.16 4.31
C PRO A 104 -16.12 -2.55 4.88
N GLN A 105 -14.89 -3.05 4.72
CA GLN A 105 -14.47 -4.39 5.14
C GLN A 105 -13.40 -4.42 6.24
N LEU A 106 -12.74 -3.30 6.57
CA LEU A 106 -11.77 -3.17 7.68
C LEU A 106 -12.44 -2.57 8.90
#